data_AF-A0A438CNY7-F1
#
_entry.id   AF-A0A438CNY7-F1
#
_cell.length_a   1.000
_cell.length_b   1.000
_cell.length_c   1.000
_cell.angle_alpha   90.00
_cell.angle_beta   90.00
_cell.angle_gamma   90.00
#
_symmetry.space_group_name_H-M   'P 1'
#
loop_
_entity.id
_entity.type
_entity.pdbx_description
1 polymer ?
#
loop_
_entity_poly.entity_id
_entity_poly.type
_entity_poly.pdbx_seq_one_letter_code
_entity_poly.pdbx_strand_id
1 'polypeptide(L)'
;MITIPTLASSILHFKKGQPSYPMVVLPGSPINMGTRAGSNIGIIASDEKRHETAYTKIVEKLFEIDPNGTVLAFADRMTKKIPMPGLLMYDGCDENLFGHFSAVAQRLGVYTAKEYVDNLEFFVKRWNVEKLTGLSSEGRKAQDYVCGLAQD
;
A
#
# COMPACT_ATOMS: atom_id res chain seq x y z
N MET A 1 -5.26 -11.41 12.39
CA MET A 1 -4.06 -10.81 11.77
C MET A 1 -4.53 -10.06 10.53
N ILE A 2 -4.79 -8.76 10.66
CA ILE A 2 -5.34 -7.94 9.57
C ILE A 2 -4.16 -7.48 8.70
N THR A 3 -3.86 -8.23 7.64
CA THR A 3 -2.98 -7.78 6.57
C THR A 3 -3.83 -6.90 5.65
N ILE A 4 -3.86 -5.59 5.93
CA ILE A 4 -4.63 -4.61 5.15
C ILE A 4 -4.13 -4.65 3.70
N PRO A 5 -5.01 -4.79 2.69
CA PRO A 5 -4.62 -4.95 1.30
C PRO A 5 -4.02 -3.63 0.77
N THR A 6 -2.69 -3.56 0.74
CA THR A 6 -1.92 -2.50 0.08
C THR A 6 -1.99 -2.57 -1.45
N LEU A 7 -2.63 -3.59 -2.02
CA LEU A 7 -2.92 -3.73 -3.46
C LEU A 7 -3.82 -2.60 -4.00
N ALA A 8 -4.65 -2.03 -3.13
CA ALA A 8 -5.55 -0.92 -3.40
C ALA A 8 -4.86 0.38 -3.83
N SER A 9 -3.92 0.84 -3.00
CA SER A 9 -3.36 2.20 -3.08
C SER A 9 -2.44 2.36 -4.30
N SER A 10 -1.76 1.29 -4.71
CA SER A 10 -0.91 1.28 -5.92
C SER A 10 -1.71 1.45 -7.22
N ILE A 11 -2.95 0.95 -7.28
CA ILE A 11 -3.85 1.19 -8.43
C ILE A 11 -4.39 2.64 -8.40
N LEU A 12 -4.61 3.20 -7.21
CA LEU A 12 -5.11 4.56 -7.02
C LEU A 12 -4.07 5.66 -7.31
N HIS A 13 -2.78 5.35 -7.18
CA HIS A 13 -1.68 6.25 -7.55
C HIS A 13 -1.34 6.21 -9.06
N PHE A 14 -2.20 5.64 -9.91
CA PHE A 14 -2.20 5.90 -11.35
C PHE A 14 -2.44 7.40 -11.59
N LYS A 15 -1.31 8.12 -11.59
CA LYS A 15 -1.13 9.57 -11.57
C LYS A 15 -2.21 10.31 -12.36
N LYS A 16 -2.95 11.19 -11.67
CA LYS A 16 -3.65 12.31 -12.32
C LYS A 16 -2.63 13.04 -13.21
N GLY A 17 -2.71 12.86 -14.53
CA GLY A 17 -1.92 13.62 -15.51
C GLY A 17 -0.76 12.90 -16.22
N GLN A 18 -0.70 11.56 -16.28
CA GLN A 18 0.20 10.89 -17.24
C GLN A 18 -0.56 10.60 -18.55
N PRO A 19 0.04 10.86 -19.74
CA PRO A 19 -0.59 10.50 -21.01
C PRO A 19 -0.81 8.99 -21.03
N SER A 20 -2.01 8.58 -21.44
CA SER A 20 -2.37 7.20 -21.74
C SER A 20 -1.22 6.53 -22.51
N TYR A 21 -0.48 5.64 -21.86
CA TYR A 21 0.54 4.87 -22.57
C TYR A 21 -0.18 4.09 -23.67
N PRO A 22 0.27 4.18 -24.95
CA PRO A 22 -0.25 3.31 -25.97
C PRO A 22 0.11 1.89 -25.54
N MET A 23 -0.92 1.10 -25.27
CA MET A 23 -0.83 -0.33 -25.05
C MET A 23 0.06 -0.88 -26.16
N VAL A 24 1.24 -1.42 -25.83
CA VAL A 24 2.12 -2.04 -26.83
C VAL A 24 1.40 -3.29 -27.31
N VAL A 25 0.67 -3.15 -28.41
CA VAL A 25 0.03 -4.26 -29.12
C VAL A 25 1.15 -5.07 -29.75
N LEU A 26 1.44 -6.24 -29.19
CA LEU A 26 2.24 -7.24 -29.88
C LEU A 26 1.53 -7.58 -31.20
N PRO A 27 2.17 -7.44 -32.38
CA PRO A 27 1.50 -7.66 -33.65
C PRO A 27 1.21 -9.15 -33.82
N GLY A 28 -0.07 -9.53 -33.76
CA GLY A 28 -0.53 -10.90 -34.10
C GLY A 28 -1.72 -11.46 -33.33
N SER A 29 -2.23 -10.80 -32.28
CA SER A 29 -3.35 -11.33 -31.50
C SER A 29 -4.68 -10.62 -31.84
N PRO A 30 -5.70 -11.33 -32.37
CA PRO A 30 -7.01 -10.74 -32.60
C PRO A 30 -7.79 -10.73 -31.28
N ILE A 31 -7.44 -9.82 -30.38
CA ILE A 31 -8.26 -9.55 -29.19
C ILE A 31 -8.43 -8.04 -29.08
N ASN A 32 -9.61 -7.58 -29.50
CA ASN A 32 -10.05 -6.20 -29.35
C ASN A 32 -10.34 -5.95 -27.84
N MET A 33 -9.30 -5.71 -27.06
CA MET A 33 -9.35 -5.58 -25.59
C MET A 33 -9.65 -4.12 -25.14
N GLY A 34 -10.47 -3.39 -25.90
CA GLY A 34 -10.86 -2.01 -25.62
C GLY A 34 -12.17 -1.92 -24.83
N THR A 35 -12.24 -1.02 -23.85
CA THR A 35 -13.38 -0.64 -22.96
C THR A 35 -13.68 -1.51 -21.72
N ARG A 36 -13.91 -2.83 -21.82
CA ARG A 36 -14.38 -3.63 -20.67
C ARG A 36 -13.32 -3.93 -19.60
N ALA A 37 -12.06 -4.14 -20.01
CA ALA A 37 -10.98 -4.38 -19.06
C ALA A 37 -10.69 -3.12 -18.20
N GLY A 38 -10.74 -1.94 -18.83
CA GLY A 38 -10.59 -0.66 -18.12
C GLY A 38 -11.72 -0.39 -17.12
N SER A 39 -12.97 -0.73 -17.46
CA SER A 39 -14.09 -0.56 -16.53
C SER A 39 -13.99 -1.47 -15.31
N ASN A 40 -13.49 -2.70 -15.47
CA ASN A 40 -13.34 -3.65 -14.36
C ASN A 40 -12.26 -3.22 -13.37
N ILE A 41 -11.11 -2.75 -13.87
CA ILE A 41 -10.03 -2.20 -13.02
C ILE A 41 -10.54 -0.96 -12.27
N GLY A 42 -11.32 -0.10 -12.92
CA GLY A 42 -11.92 1.08 -12.28
C GLY A 42 -12.88 0.74 -11.12
N ILE A 43 -13.69 -0.32 -11.26
CA ILE A 43 -14.60 -0.77 -10.20
C ILE A 43 -13.80 -1.30 -9.00
N ILE A 44 -12.81 -2.17 -9.26
CA ILE A 44 -11.95 -2.72 -8.20
C ILE A 44 -11.23 -1.60 -7.46
N ALA A 45 -10.61 -0.66 -8.19
CA ALA A 45 -9.94 0.50 -7.59
C ALA A 45 -10.87 1.36 -6.73
N SER A 46 -12.12 1.53 -7.16
CA SER A 46 -13.13 2.26 -6.38
C SER A 46 -13.48 1.57 -5.07
N ASP A 47 -13.66 0.24 -5.10
CA ASP A 47 -13.96 -0.52 -3.87
C ASP A 47 -12.76 -0.53 -2.92
N GLU A 48 -11.57 -0.70 -3.46
CA GLU A 48 -10.33 -0.66 -2.70
C GLU A 48 -10.10 0.70 -2.00
N LYS A 49 -10.47 1.81 -2.65
CA LYS A 49 -10.48 3.14 -2.01
C LYS A 49 -11.44 3.21 -0.81
N ARG A 50 -12.60 2.55 -0.91
CA ARG A 50 -13.59 2.51 0.18
C ARG A 50 -13.06 1.69 1.35
N HIS A 51 -12.40 0.56 1.08
CA HIS A 51 -11.74 -0.25 2.10
C HIS A 51 -10.66 0.55 2.83
N GLU A 52 -9.77 1.22 2.10
CA GLU A 52 -8.73 2.08 2.67
C GLU A 52 -9.35 3.14 3.60
N THR A 53 -10.40 3.82 3.13
CA THR A 53 -11.09 4.87 3.90
C THR A 53 -11.70 4.31 5.19
N ALA A 54 -12.33 3.14 5.13
CA ALA A 54 -12.94 2.49 6.30
C ALA A 54 -11.87 2.10 7.33
N TYR A 55 -10.80 1.42 6.92
CA TYR A 55 -9.71 1.03 7.82
C TYR A 55 -8.99 2.24 8.41
N THR A 56 -8.78 3.30 7.63
CA THR A 56 -8.15 4.55 8.10
C THR A 56 -8.95 5.16 9.26
N LYS A 57 -10.28 5.19 9.15
CA LYS A 57 -11.17 5.70 10.21
C LYS A 57 -11.16 4.84 11.47
N ILE A 58 -11.05 3.52 11.31
CA ILE A 58 -10.96 2.60 12.45
C ILE A 58 -9.68 2.90 13.24
N VAL A 59 -8.53 3.00 12.56
CA VAL A 59 -7.25 3.28 13.22
C VAL A 59 -7.21 4.69 13.81
N GLU A 60 -7.80 5.67 13.13
CA GLU A 60 -7.99 7.02 13.69
C GLU A 60 -8.75 6.96 15.01
N LYS A 61 -9.83 6.18 15.09
CA LYS A 61 -10.58 6.03 16.33
C LYS A 61 -9.79 5.28 17.41
N LEU A 62 -8.94 4.33 17.03
CA LEU A 62 -8.04 3.66 17.97
C LEU A 62 -7.01 4.62 18.56
N PHE A 63 -6.46 5.56 17.77
CA PHE A 63 -5.57 6.60 18.30
C PHE A 63 -6.26 7.55 19.27
N GLU A 64 -7.57 7.79 19.13
CA GLU A 64 -8.33 8.58 20.11
C GLU A 64 -8.56 7.82 21.44
N ILE A 65 -8.75 6.50 21.40
CA ILE A 65 -9.12 5.70 22.57
C ILE A 65 -7.88 5.17 23.30
N ASP A 66 -6.89 4.67 22.57
CA ASP A 66 -5.64 4.11 23.10
C ASP A 66 -4.45 4.52 22.22
N PRO A 67 -3.96 5.77 22.35
CA PRO A 67 -2.85 6.26 21.54
C PRO A 67 -1.55 5.47 21.79
N ASN A 68 -1.35 4.97 23.01
CA ASN A 68 -0.11 4.28 23.39
C ASN A 68 -0.04 2.86 22.81
N GLY A 69 -1.11 2.07 22.94
CA GLY A 69 -1.17 0.75 22.31
C GLY A 69 -1.17 0.84 20.80
N THR A 70 -1.86 1.84 20.23
CA THR A 70 -1.96 2.00 18.78
C THR A 70 -0.62 2.39 18.14
N VAL A 71 0.15 3.31 18.74
CA VAL A 71 1.48 3.68 18.19
C VAL A 71 2.49 2.52 18.30
N LEU A 72 2.44 1.74 19.38
CA LEU A 72 3.28 0.54 19.55
C LEU A 72 2.95 -0.53 18.51
N ALA A 73 1.66 -0.78 18.27
CA ALA A 73 1.22 -1.70 17.23
C ALA A 73 1.64 -1.23 15.83
N PHE A 74 1.56 0.08 15.56
CA PHE A 74 1.99 0.65 14.29
C PHE A 74 3.50 0.46 14.07
N ALA A 75 4.31 0.77 15.08
CA ALA A 75 5.76 0.53 15.05
C ALA A 75 6.10 -0.95 14.85
N ASP A 76 5.44 -1.86 15.56
CA ASP A 76 5.65 -3.32 15.39
C ASP A 76 5.37 -3.79 13.96
N ARG A 77 4.29 -3.27 13.34
CA ARG A 77 3.97 -3.57 11.94
C ARG A 77 5.02 -3.04 10.96
N MET A 78 5.58 -1.86 11.21
CA MET A 78 6.64 -1.30 10.36
C MET A 78 7.96 -2.08 10.51
N THR A 79 8.32 -2.48 11.74
CA THR A 79 9.51 -3.32 11.99
C THR A 79 9.43 -4.67 11.30
N LYS A 80 8.27 -5.32 11.32
CA LYS A 80 8.08 -6.63 10.66
C LYS A 80 7.91 -6.52 9.14
N LYS A 81 7.80 -5.29 8.62
CA LYS A 81 7.31 -4.97 7.27
C LYS A 81 5.90 -5.55 7.02
N ILE A 82 5.19 -5.00 6.05
CA ILE A 82 3.92 -5.58 5.61
C ILE A 82 4.26 -6.57 4.48
N PRO A 83 4.26 -7.89 4.72
CA PRO A 83 4.55 -8.85 3.67
C PRO A 83 3.43 -8.79 2.62
N MET A 84 3.82 -8.87 1.35
CA MET A 84 2.85 -8.94 0.28
C MET A 84 2.03 -10.24 0.40
N PRO A 85 0.69 -10.20 0.22
CA PRO A 85 -0.13 -11.42 0.30
C PRO A 85 0.32 -12.51 -0.68
N GLY A 86 0.87 -12.12 -1.84
CA GLY A 86 1.42 -13.02 -2.86
C GLY A 86 2.89 -13.39 -2.68
N LEU A 87 3.51 -13.12 -1.53
CA LEU A 87 4.94 -13.40 -1.31
C LEU A 87 5.31 -14.87 -1.53
N LEU A 88 4.38 -15.79 -1.26
CA LEU A 88 4.57 -17.24 -1.40
C LEU A 88 3.96 -17.80 -2.69
N MET A 89 3.84 -16.96 -3.73
CA MET A 89 3.31 -17.38 -5.03
C MET A 89 4.22 -18.42 -5.68
N TYR A 90 3.63 -19.53 -6.15
CA TYR A 90 4.34 -20.64 -6.77
C TYR A 90 3.47 -21.26 -7.88
N ASP A 91 4.06 -21.52 -9.04
CA ASP A 91 3.38 -22.09 -10.22
C ASP A 91 3.68 -23.58 -10.46
N GLY A 92 4.51 -24.20 -9.62
CA GLY A 92 4.97 -25.58 -9.80
C GLY A 92 6.35 -25.70 -10.48
N CYS A 93 6.93 -24.60 -10.95
CA CYS A 93 8.17 -24.59 -11.72
C CYS A 93 9.21 -23.59 -11.18
N ASP A 94 8.77 -22.41 -10.74
CA ASP A 94 9.64 -21.31 -10.34
C ASP A 94 9.52 -21.01 -8.84
N GLU A 95 10.56 -21.38 -8.08
CA GLU A 95 10.64 -21.14 -6.63
C GLU A 95 10.74 -19.65 -6.27
N ASN A 96 11.09 -18.76 -7.21
CA ASN A 96 11.22 -17.32 -7.02
C ASN A 96 10.21 -16.51 -7.85
N LEU A 97 9.05 -17.11 -8.14
CA LEU A 97 8.02 -16.52 -9.00
C LEU A 97 7.56 -15.12 -8.54
N PHE A 98 7.42 -14.89 -7.23
CA PHE A 98 7.11 -13.56 -6.70
C PHE A 98 8.21 -12.52 -7.01
N GLY A 99 9.48 -12.93 -6.94
CA GLY A 99 10.62 -12.06 -7.29
C GLY A 99 10.58 -11.63 -8.75
N HIS A 100 10.29 -12.56 -9.66
CA HIS A 100 10.16 -12.25 -11.09
C HIS A 100 8.95 -11.38 -11.39
N PHE A 101 7.79 -11.69 -10.79
CA PHE A 101 6.59 -10.87 -10.92
C PHE A 101 6.81 -9.43 -10.43
N SER A 102 7.36 -9.26 -9.23
CA SER A 102 7.59 -7.94 -8.63
C SER A 102 8.58 -7.09 -9.44
N ALA A 103 9.63 -7.70 -9.99
CA ALA A 103 10.57 -7.00 -10.87
C ALA A 103 9.91 -6.45 -12.14
N VAL A 104 8.99 -7.21 -12.76
CA VAL A 104 8.23 -6.75 -13.92
C VAL A 104 7.25 -5.64 -13.54
N ALA A 105 6.51 -5.81 -12.44
CA ALA A 105 5.56 -4.81 -11.95
C ALA A 105 6.25 -3.46 -11.64
N GLN A 106 7.43 -3.51 -11.04
CA GLN A 106 8.23 -2.31 -10.74
C GLN A 106 8.73 -1.62 -12.00
N ARG A 107 9.21 -2.37 -12.99
CA ARG A 107 9.66 -1.81 -14.28
C ARG A 107 8.54 -1.15 -15.07
N LEU A 108 7.33 -1.67 -14.95
CA LEU A 108 6.12 -1.10 -15.58
C LEU A 108 5.50 0.04 -14.76
N GLY A 109 6.04 0.34 -13.56
CA GLY A 109 5.52 1.39 -12.68
C GLY A 109 4.14 1.08 -12.09
N VAL A 110 3.75 -0.19 -12.03
CA VAL A 110 2.46 -0.64 -11.47
C VAL A 110 2.54 -0.82 -9.95
N TYR A 111 3.74 -1.16 -9.44
CA TYR A 111 4.00 -1.30 -8.01
C TYR A 111 5.46 -0.90 -7.72
N THR A 112 5.66 0.21 -7.01
CA THR A 112 7.00 0.72 -6.72
C THR A 112 7.27 0.79 -5.22
N ALA A 113 8.54 0.60 -4.82
CA ALA A 113 8.96 0.78 -3.43
C ALA A 113 8.66 2.21 -2.92
N LYS A 114 8.58 3.18 -3.83
CA LYS A 114 8.21 4.57 -3.52
C LYS A 114 6.79 4.69 -2.98
N GLU A 115 5.82 3.95 -3.55
CA GLU A 115 4.44 3.96 -3.06
C GLU A 115 4.33 3.47 -1.61
N TYR A 116 5.23 2.59 -1.17
CA TYR A 116 5.26 2.15 0.22
C TYR A 116 5.61 3.30 1.18
N VAL A 117 6.63 4.09 0.83
CA VAL A 117 7.05 5.26 1.62
C VAL A 117 5.98 6.35 1.56
N ASP A 118 5.45 6.65 0.36
CA ASP A 118 4.42 7.67 0.18
C ASP A 118 3.13 7.33 0.99
N ASN A 119 2.74 6.05 1.06
CA ASN A 119 1.63 5.59 1.91
C ASN A 119 1.94 5.71 3.41
N LEU A 120 3.16 5.39 3.83
CA LEU A 120 3.58 5.53 5.23
C LEU A 120 3.50 6.99 5.67
N GLU A 121 4.07 7.90 4.88
CA GLU A 121 3.97 9.35 5.09
C GLU A 121 2.52 9.82 5.20
N PHE A 122 1.67 9.35 4.29
CA PHE A 122 0.25 9.69 4.30
C PHE A 122 -0.41 9.29 5.63
N PHE A 123 -0.19 8.06 6.11
CA PHE A 123 -0.80 7.58 7.35
C PHE A 123 -0.26 8.28 8.60
N VAL A 124 1.05 8.53 8.66
CA VAL A 124 1.68 9.31 9.75
C VAL A 124 1.05 10.70 9.86
N LYS A 125 0.86 11.38 8.73
CA LYS A 125 0.20 12.69 8.66
C LYS A 125 -1.30 12.59 8.97
N ARG A 126 -2.00 11.62 8.38
CA ARG A 126 -3.46 11.43 8.49
C ARG A 126 -3.92 11.16 9.92
N TRP A 127 -3.14 10.42 10.69
CA TRP A 127 -3.41 10.13 12.11
C TRP A 127 -2.68 11.07 13.07
N ASN A 128 -1.97 12.08 12.54
CA ASN A 128 -1.29 13.11 13.32
C ASN A 128 -0.31 12.52 14.37
N VAL A 129 0.40 11.46 13.98
CA VAL A 129 1.23 10.65 14.89
C VAL A 129 2.29 11.49 15.58
N GLU A 130 2.89 12.45 14.88
CA GLU A 130 3.91 13.37 15.41
C GLU A 130 3.41 14.22 16.59
N LYS A 131 2.11 14.53 16.64
CA LYS A 131 1.53 15.39 17.68
C LYS A 131 0.86 14.60 18.80
N LEU A 132 1.00 13.28 18.84
CA LEU A 132 0.49 12.48 19.95
C LEU A 132 1.23 12.88 21.23
N THR A 133 0.46 13.15 22.29
CA THR A 133 0.96 13.52 23.61
C THR A 133 0.46 12.54 24.67
N GLY A 134 1.10 12.50 25.84
CA GLY A 134 0.67 11.62 26.94
C GLY A 134 1.06 10.14 26.75
N LEU A 135 1.99 9.85 25.83
CA LEU A 135 2.49 8.50 25.58
C LEU A 135 3.45 8.03 26.70
N SER A 136 3.58 6.71 26.86
CA SER A 136 4.62 6.13 27.72
C SER A 136 6.01 6.33 27.13
N SER A 137 7.05 5.90 27.84
CA SER A 137 8.43 6.01 27.34
C SER A 137 8.65 5.17 26.07
N GLU A 138 8.01 4.01 26.01
CA GLU A 138 8.01 3.09 24.88
C GLU A 138 7.17 3.64 23.74
N GLY A 139 6.01 4.24 24.04
CA GLY A 139 5.17 4.89 23.05
C GLY A 139 5.87 6.05 22.34
N ARG A 140 6.65 6.86 23.08
CA ARG A 140 7.48 7.92 22.47
C ARG A 140 8.56 7.36 21.55
N LYS A 141 9.27 6.31 21.96
CA LYS A 141 10.25 5.64 21.08
C LYS A 141 9.60 5.09 19.80
N ALA A 142 8.40 4.52 19.93
CA ALA A 142 7.63 4.03 18.79
C ALA A 142 7.17 5.17 17.86
N GLN A 143 6.74 6.29 18.43
CA GLN A 143 6.40 7.51 17.72
C GLN A 143 7.60 8.03 16.92
N ASP A 144 8.75 8.21 17.57
CA ASP A 144 9.99 8.68 16.94
C ASP A 144 10.42 7.76 15.79
N TYR A 145 10.35 6.44 16.00
CA TYR A 145 10.68 5.45 14.99
C TYR A 145 9.77 5.55 13.76
N VAL A 146 8.45 5.57 13.96
CA VAL A 146 7.49 5.62 12.85
C VAL A 146 7.57 6.95 12.10
N CYS A 147 7.75 8.07 12.81
CA CYS A 147 7.93 9.38 12.20
C CYS A 147 9.25 9.49 11.43
N GLY A 148 10.33 8.86 11.93
CA GLY A 148 11.62 8.82 11.23
C GLY A 148 11.58 8.02 9.93
N LEU A 149 10.91 6.87 9.92
CA LEU A 149 10.75 6.05 8.70
C LEU A 149 10.03 6.75 7.55
N ALA A 150 9.22 7.76 7.86
CA ALA A 150 8.49 8.55 6.86
C ALA A 150 9.33 9.70 6.29
N GLN A 151 10.55 9.93 6.78
CA GLN A 151 11.42 11.04 6.37
C GLN A 151 12.66 10.59 5.57
N ASP A 152 12.93 9.28 5.51
CA ASP A 152 14.04 8.64 4.79
C ASP A 152 13.60 8.06 3.43
#